data_AF-A0A838QSJ6-F1
#
_entry.id   AF-A0A838QSJ6-F1
#
_cell.length_a   1.000
_cell.length_b   1.000
_cell.length_c   1.000
_cell.angle_alpha   90.00
_cell.angle_beta   90.00
_cell.angle_gamma   90.00
#
_symmetry.space_group_name_H-M   'P 1'
#
loop_
_entity.id
_entity.type
_entity.pdbx_description
1 polymer ?
#
loop_
_entity_poly.entity_id
_entity_poly.type
_entity_poly.pdbx_seq_one_letter_code
_entity_poly.pdbx_strand_id
1 'polypeptide(L)' 'MMQVLDSAEAQFAVEAVREAALLVRRVQREMIGSGITKDDKSPVTVADFSAQAVVAKRLADRFPEAALMGEE' A
#
# COMPACT_ATOMS: atom_id res chain seq x y z
N MET A 1 -24.65 -3.95 -10.10
CA MET A 1 -23.67 -3.62 -9.04
C MET A 1 -22.22 -3.88 -9.45
N MET A 2 -21.91 -3.93 -10.76
CA MET A 2 -20.57 -4.28 -11.28
C MET A 2 -19.96 -3.21 -12.20
N GLN A 3 -20.63 -2.05 -12.40
CA GLN A 3 -20.15 -1.01 -13.31
C GLN A 3 -19.10 -0.07 -12.70
N VAL A 4 -18.90 -0.10 -11.37
CA VAL A 4 -18.00 0.84 -10.67
C VAL A 4 -16.53 0.41 -10.73
N LEU A 5 -16.25 -0.87 -11.04
CA LEU A 5 -14.89 -1.41 -11.04
C LEU A 5 -14.30 -1.60 -12.45
N ASP A 6 -14.98 -1.14 -13.50
CA ASP A 6 -14.56 -1.39 -14.87
C ASP A 6 -13.52 -0.38 -15.39
N SER A 7 -13.30 0.73 -14.68
CA SER A 7 -12.32 1.73 -15.09
C SER A 7 -10.88 1.23 -14.88
N ALA A 8 -9.94 1.76 -15.66
CA ALA A 8 -8.52 1.41 -15.53
C ALA A 8 -7.98 1.73 -14.13
N GLU A 9 -8.43 2.82 -13.53
CA GLU A 9 -8.08 3.26 -12.18
C GLU A 9 -8.65 2.32 -11.12
N ALA A 10 -9.90 1.88 -11.27
CA ALA A 10 -10.51 0.95 -10.33
C ALA A 10 -9.86 -0.43 -10.40
N GLN A 11 -9.58 -0.93 -11.61
CA GLN A 11 -8.84 -2.18 -11.82
C GLN A 11 -7.44 -2.10 -11.21
N PHE A 12 -6.71 -1.01 -11.47
CA PHE A 12 -5.42 -0.73 -10.85
C PHE A 12 -5.50 -0.75 -9.33
N ALA A 13 -6.48 -0.07 -8.74
CA ALA A 13 -6.63 0.01 -7.29
C ALA A 13 -6.87 -1.38 -6.67
N VAL A 14 -7.71 -2.21 -7.29
CA VAL A 14 -7.96 -3.58 -6.84
C VAL A 14 -6.69 -4.43 -6.90
N GLU A 15 -5.91 -4.32 -7.98
CA GLU A 15 -4.65 -5.06 -8.12
C GLU A 15 -3.59 -4.60 -7.11
N ALA A 16 -3.42 -3.29 -6.95
CA ALA A 16 -2.45 -2.70 -6.03
C ALA A 16 -2.77 -3.08 -4.57
N VAL A 17 -4.05 -3.00 -4.17
CA VAL A 17 -4.50 -3.42 -2.84
C VAL A 17 -4.30 -4.92 -2.63
N ARG A 18 -4.57 -5.75 -3.65
CA ARG A 18 -4.34 -7.20 -3.57
C ARG A 18 -2.87 -7.52 -3.32
N GLU A 19 -1.96 -6.88 -4.05
CA GLU A 19 -0.51 -7.10 -3.86
C GLU A 19 -0.05 -6.59 -2.49
N ALA A 20 -0.43 -5.37 -2.11
CA ALA A 20 -0.10 -4.80 -0.81
C ALA A 20 -0.58 -5.70 0.34
N ALA A 21 -1.81 -6.24 0.25
CA ALA A 21 -2.35 -7.14 1.27
C ALA A 21 -1.54 -8.45 1.39
N LEU A 22 -1.07 -9.01 0.27
CA LEU A 22 -0.22 -10.20 0.28
C LEU A 22 1.16 -9.90 0.89
N LEU A 23 1.75 -8.76 0.53
CA LEU A 23 3.04 -8.30 1.07
C LEU A 23 2.95 -8.04 2.57
N VAL A 24 1.95 -7.28 3.02
CA VAL A 24 1.71 -7.00 4.44
C VAL A 24 1.55 -8.29 5.24
N ARG A 25 0.77 -9.27 4.74
CA ARG A 25 0.63 -10.58 5.38
C ARG A 25 1.96 -11.32 5.49
N ARG A 26 2.84 -11.18 4.50
CA ARG A 26 4.17 -11.79 4.53
C ARG A 26 5.07 -11.10 5.56
N VAL A 27 5.16 -9.77 5.50
CA VAL A 27 5.92 -8.95 6.45
C VAL A 27 5.47 -9.23 7.88
N GLN A 28 4.16 -9.28 8.13
CA GLN A 28 3.61 -9.61 9.44
C GLN A 28 4.10 -10.97 9.97
N ARG A 29 4.18 -12.00 9.11
CA ARG A 29 4.68 -13.33 9.52
C ARG A 29 6.18 -13.36 9.80
N GLU A 30 6.95 -12.50 9.13
CA GLU A 30 8.41 -12.46 9.22
C GLU A 30 8.92 -11.46 10.27
N MET A 31 8.11 -10.50 10.70
CA MET A 31 8.49 -9.54 11.73
C MET A 31 8.59 -10.19 13.11
N ILE A 32 9.75 -10.01 13.76
CA ILE A 32 10.08 -10.55 15.10
C ILE A 32 10.02 -9.45 16.19
N GLY A 33 9.60 -8.22 15.87
CA GLY A 33 9.60 -7.07 16.81
C GLY A 33 8.35 -6.20 16.74
N SER A 34 8.18 -5.33 17.74
CA SER A 34 7.15 -4.29 17.75
C SER A 34 7.47 -3.19 16.74
N GLY A 35 6.43 -2.50 16.25
CA GLY A 35 6.56 -1.39 15.29
C GLY A 35 7.52 -0.27 15.75
N ILE A 36 7.94 0.53 14.78
CA ILE A 36 8.60 1.82 14.98
C ILE A 36 7.56 2.77 15.62
N THR A 37 7.97 3.55 16.61
CA THR A 37 7.09 4.60 17.19
C THR A 37 7.40 5.92 16.49
N LYS A 38 6.39 6.56 15.88
CA LYS A 38 6.53 7.91 15.30
C LYS A 38 6.67 8.96 16.40
N ASP A 39 7.04 10.19 16.03
CA ASP A 39 7.21 11.32 16.97
C ASP A 39 5.92 11.65 17.74
N ASP A 40 4.76 11.41 17.13
CA ASP A 40 3.44 11.56 17.75
C ASP A 40 3.00 10.36 18.61
N LYS A 41 3.90 9.38 18.78
CA LYS A 41 3.70 8.11 19.50
C LYS A 41 2.71 7.14 18.85
N SER A 42 2.26 7.40 17.63
CA SER A 42 1.52 6.40 16.87
C SER A 42 2.45 5.22 16.48
N PRO A 43 1.95 3.98 16.50
CA PRO A 43 2.73 2.84 16.02
C PRO A 43 2.74 2.83 14.49
N VAL A 44 3.91 2.71 13.89
CA VAL A 44 4.10 2.40 12.47
C VAL A 44 4.96 1.15 12.34
N THR A 45 4.69 0.31 11.37
CA THR A 45 5.42 -0.94 11.17
C THR A 45 6.10 -0.96 9.81
N VAL A 46 7.02 -1.91 9.62
CA VAL A 46 7.59 -2.19 8.30
C VAL A 46 6.48 -2.54 7.30
N ALA A 47 5.33 -3.06 7.75
CA ALA A 47 4.22 -3.40 6.88
C ALA A 47 3.53 -2.15 6.28
N ASP A 48 3.42 -1.07 7.05
CA ASP A 48 2.81 0.19 6.60
C ASP A 48 3.65 0.82 5.49
N PHE A 49 4.96 0.97 5.72
CA PHE A 49 5.90 1.43 4.70
C PHE A 49 5.93 0.52 3.46
N SER A 50 5.87 -0.80 3.67
CA SER A 50 5.86 -1.76 2.56
C SER A 50 4.61 -1.64 1.69
N ALA A 51 3.44 -1.45 2.31
CA ALA A 51 2.18 -1.24 1.61
C ALA A 51 2.21 0.04 0.78
N GLN A 52 2.66 1.15 1.36
CA GLN A 52 2.76 2.40 0.63
C GLN A 52 3.79 2.34 -0.50
N ALA A 53 4.95 1.71 -0.27
CA ALA A 53 6.01 1.59 -1.28
C ALA A 53 5.54 0.81 -2.53
N VAL A 54 4.83 -0.31 -2.36
CA VAL A 54 4.34 -1.09 -3.50
C VAL A 54 3.25 -0.35 -4.27
N VAL A 55 2.34 0.33 -3.57
CA VAL A 55 1.30 1.16 -4.21
C VAL A 55 1.94 2.33 -4.97
N ALA A 56 2.90 3.04 -4.36
CA ALA A 56 3.62 4.15 -4.98
C ALA A 56 4.37 3.70 -6.24
N LYS A 57 5.07 2.55 -6.17
CA LYS A 57 5.79 2.01 -7.33
C LYS A 57 4.84 1.69 -8.48
N ARG A 58 3.75 0.97 -8.21
CA ARG A 58 2.76 0.64 -9.26
C ARG A 58 2.09 1.89 -9.82
N LEU A 59 1.78 2.88 -8.98
CA LEU A 59 1.16 4.13 -9.42
C LEU A 59 2.09 4.88 -10.37
N ALA A 60 3.36 5.06 -9.99
CA ALA A 60 4.37 5.71 -10.82
C ALA A 60 4.57 4.99 -12.17
N ASP A 61 4.51 3.66 -12.18
CA ASP A 61 4.65 2.88 -13.42
C ASP A 61 3.42 2.99 -14.34
N ARG A 62 2.21 3.03 -13.77
CA ARG A 62 0.95 2.95 -14.54
C ARG A 62 0.35 4.31 -14.89
N PHE A 63 0.57 5.31 -14.03
CA PHE A 63 0.02 6.66 -14.09
C PHE A 63 1.11 7.67 -13.67
N PRO A 64 2.13 7.91 -14.51
CA PRO A 64 3.31 8.71 -14.15
C PRO A 64 3.01 10.17 -13.77
N GLU A 65 1.88 10.72 -14.24
CA GLU A 65 1.43 12.07 -13.93
C GLU A 65 0.60 12.16 -12.63
N ALA A 66 0.26 11.01 -12.04
CA ALA A 66 -0.56 10.98 -10.83
C ALA A 66 0.30 11.20 -9.58
N ALA A 67 -0.18 12.08 -8.69
CA ALA A 67 0.40 12.25 -7.37
C ALA A 67 -0.19 11.23 -6.38
N LEU A 68 0.67 10.70 -5.50
CA LEU A 68 0.25 9.91 -4.35
C LEU A 68 0.22 10.78 -3.10
N MET A 69 -0.93 10.83 -2.42
CA MET A 69 -1.02 11.32 -1.05
C MET A 69 -0.95 10.13 -0.11
N GLY A 70 0.25 9.85 0.40
CA GLY A 70 0.52 8.79 1.39
C GLY A 70 0.45 9.33 2.82
N GLU A 71 0.22 8.44 3.78
CA GLU A 71 0.32 8.76 5.20
C GLU A 71 1.78 8.71 5.69
N GLU A 72 2.55 7.76 5.14
CA GLU A 72 3.93 7.47 5.53
C GLU A 72 5.00 8.09 4.63
#